data_AF-A0A6L9IWS0-F1
#
_entry.id   AF-A0A6L9IWS0-F1
#
_cell.length_a   1.000
_cell.length_b   1.000
_cell.length_c   1.000
_cell.angle_alpha   90.00
_cell.angle_beta   90.00
_cell.angle_gamma   90.00
#
_symmetry.space_group_name_H-M   'P 1'
#
loop_
_entity.id
_entity.type
_entity.pdbx_description
1 polymer ?
#
loop_
_entity_poly.entity_id
_entity_poly.type
_entity_poly.pdbx_seq_one_letter_code
_entity_poly.pdbx_strand_id
1 'polypeptide(L)'
;MNRIKQWWANDLPIGVKIVFLVLLANAVPAFIILMSLPGMTKTLFVWTIKPKINARLIGVMYSNALLLVAFGAIQTNWARVRIIVVVIALFSIMATVLTFFFLDPYLAHPWYHFAYWLSMYFVLFFVAPCI
;
A
#
# COMPACT_ATOMS: atom_id res chain seq x y z
N MET A 1 -10.84 -11.65 -26.87
CA MET A 1 -9.52 -11.06 -26.57
C MET A 1 -9.35 -11.01 -25.05
N ASN A 2 -8.28 -11.57 -24.49
CA ASN A 2 -8.10 -11.68 -23.03
C ASN A 2 -7.78 -10.30 -22.43
N ARG A 3 -8.66 -9.76 -21.56
CA ARG A 3 -8.49 -8.44 -20.91
C ARG A 3 -7.17 -8.30 -20.16
N ILE A 4 -6.67 -9.39 -19.57
CA ILE A 4 -5.39 -9.40 -18.86
C ILE A 4 -4.24 -9.13 -19.84
N LYS A 5 -4.26 -9.77 -21.02
CA LYS A 5 -3.24 -9.53 -22.05
C LYS A 5 -3.26 -8.08 -22.54
N GLN A 6 -4.44 -7.49 -22.72
CA GLN A 6 -4.58 -6.08 -23.11
C GLN A 6 -4.02 -5.13 -22.06
N TRP A 7 -4.25 -5.43 -20.78
CA TRP A 7 -3.74 -4.61 -19.68
C TRP A 7 -2.21 -4.60 -19.62
N TRP A 8 -1.59 -5.77 -19.77
CA TRP A 8 -0.13 -5.86 -19.84
C TRP A 8 0.46 -5.17 -21.07
N ALA A 9 -0.26 -5.14 -22.19
CA ALA A 9 0.19 -4.53 -23.44
C ALA A 9 -0.09 -3.01 -23.55
N ASN A 10 -0.76 -2.39 -22.58
CA ASN A 10 -1.06 -0.95 -22.65
C ASN A 10 0.17 -0.05 -22.41
N ASP A 11 0.01 1.24 -22.72
CA ASP A 11 1.06 2.28 -22.70
C ASP A 11 1.59 2.63 -21.31
N LEU A 12 1.03 2.08 -20.22
CA LEU A 12 1.58 2.33 -18.89
C LEU A 12 2.96 1.66 -18.74
N PRO A 13 3.93 2.34 -18.10
CA PRO A 13 5.20 1.74 -17.76
C PRO A 13 5.01 0.49 -16.88
N ILE A 14 5.83 -0.53 -17.12
CA ILE A 14 5.75 -1.81 -16.39
C ILE A 14 5.89 -1.62 -14.87
N GLY A 15 6.73 -0.67 -14.44
CA GLY A 15 6.92 -0.34 -13.02
C GLY A 15 5.63 0.12 -12.35
N VAL A 16 4.81 0.94 -13.01
CA VAL A 16 3.51 1.42 -12.50
C VAL A 16 2.56 0.25 -12.30
N LYS A 17 2.52 -0.66 -13.27
CA LYS A 17 1.67 -1.86 -13.21
C LYS A 17 2.05 -2.72 -12.02
N ILE A 18 3.34 -2.99 -11.84
CA ILE A 18 3.86 -3.77 -10.71
C ILE A 18 3.53 -3.07 -9.39
N VAL A 19 3.76 -1.76 -9.28
CA VAL A 19 3.43 -0.96 -8.09
C VAL A 19 1.97 -1.10 -7.71
N PHE A 20 1.05 -0.96 -8.67
CA PHE A 20 -0.37 -1.13 -8.38
C PHE A 20 -0.72 -2.54 -7.92
N LEU A 21 -0.18 -3.57 -8.54
CA LEU A 21 -0.43 -4.95 -8.12
C LEU A 21 0.10 -5.22 -6.71
N VAL A 22 1.31 -4.76 -6.40
CA VAL A 22 1.91 -4.87 -5.05
C VAL A 22 1.06 -4.14 -4.01
N LEU A 23 0.63 -2.91 -4.32
CA LEU A 23 -0.23 -2.12 -3.43
C LEU A 23 -1.58 -2.78 -3.21
N LEU A 24 -2.22 -3.35 -4.23
CA LEU A 24 -3.47 -4.10 -4.08
C LEU A 24 -3.25 -5.34 -3.21
N ALA A 25 -2.17 -6.09 -3.47
CA ALA A 25 -1.84 -7.29 -2.71
C ALA A 25 -1.56 -7.01 -1.22
N ASN A 26 -1.10 -5.81 -0.88
CA ASN A 26 -0.91 -5.37 0.51
C ASN A 26 -2.20 -4.76 1.12
N ALA A 27 -2.86 -3.86 0.38
CA ALA A 27 -3.99 -3.10 0.90
C ALA A 27 -5.24 -3.96 1.13
N VAL A 28 -5.46 -4.99 0.30
CA VAL A 28 -6.63 -5.89 0.45
C VAL A 28 -6.55 -6.68 1.77
N PRO A 29 -5.47 -7.44 2.07
CA PRO A 29 -5.34 -8.12 3.37
C PRO A 29 -5.38 -7.15 4.54
N ALA A 30 -4.67 -6.01 4.46
CA ALA A 30 -4.66 -5.00 5.51
C ALA A 30 -6.07 -4.50 5.83
N PHE A 31 -6.86 -4.14 4.81
CA PHE A 31 -8.25 -3.73 4.98
C PHE A 31 -9.10 -4.82 5.65
N ILE A 32 -9.00 -6.07 5.18
CA ILE A 32 -9.76 -7.19 5.73
C ILE A 32 -9.41 -7.43 7.21
N ILE A 33 -8.12 -7.44 7.54
CA ILE A 33 -7.64 -7.64 8.92
C ILE A 33 -8.15 -6.52 9.83
N LEU A 34 -8.03 -5.27 9.40
CA LEU A 34 -8.37 -4.10 10.21
C LEU A 34 -9.88 -3.93 10.42
N MET A 35 -10.69 -4.29 9.42
CA MET A 35 -12.15 -4.17 9.51
C MET A 35 -12.79 -5.36 10.22
N SER A 36 -12.40 -6.58 9.83
CA SER A 36 -13.05 -7.82 10.27
C SER A 36 -12.40 -8.44 11.50
N LEU A 37 -11.07 -8.29 11.66
CA LEU A 37 -10.28 -8.90 12.74
C LEU A 37 -9.48 -7.87 13.57
N PRO A 38 -10.08 -6.75 14.03
CA PRO A 38 -9.33 -5.67 14.69
C PRO A 38 -8.65 -6.07 16.00
N GLY A 39 -9.03 -7.21 16.60
CA GLY A 39 -8.37 -7.77 17.78
C GLY A 39 -7.09 -8.55 17.50
N MET A 40 -6.79 -8.86 16.24
CA MET A 40 -5.66 -9.71 15.84
C MET A 40 -4.48 -8.93 15.24
N THR A 41 -4.47 -7.60 15.37
CA THR A 41 -3.38 -6.75 14.84
C THR A 41 -2.02 -7.07 15.45
N LYS A 42 -1.98 -7.68 16.65
CA LYS A 42 -0.73 -8.18 17.25
C LYS A 42 -0.08 -9.32 16.43
N THR A 43 -0.85 -10.05 15.64
CA THR A 43 -0.36 -11.24 14.92
C THR A 43 -0.41 -11.07 13.42
N LEU A 44 -1.45 -10.41 12.91
CA LEU A 44 -1.74 -10.32 11.48
C LEU A 44 -1.35 -8.98 10.86
N PHE A 45 -0.96 -7.99 11.66
CA PHE A 45 -0.61 -6.66 11.18
C PHE A 45 0.80 -6.29 11.61
N VAL A 46 1.40 -5.34 10.87
CA VAL A 46 2.81 -4.95 11.05
C VAL A 46 3.10 -4.40 12.44
N TRP A 47 2.11 -3.76 13.06
CA TRP A 47 2.17 -3.32 14.44
C TRP A 47 0.83 -3.50 15.15
N THR A 48 0.85 -3.42 16.49
CA THR A 48 -0.37 -3.56 17.28
C THR A 48 -1.14 -2.26 17.31
N ILE A 49 -2.43 -2.28 16.97
CA ILE A 49 -3.30 -1.10 17.02
C ILE A 49 -4.31 -1.24 18.15
N LYS A 50 -4.35 -0.24 19.04
CA LYS A 50 -5.32 -0.13 20.14
C LYS A 50 -5.89 1.29 20.21
N PRO A 51 -7.13 1.45 20.70
CA PRO A 51 -8.18 0.42 20.85
C PRO A 51 -8.68 -0.12 19.51
N LYS A 52 -9.56 -1.14 19.53
CA LYS A 52 -10.13 -1.78 18.31
C LYS A 52 -10.77 -0.78 17.34
N ILE A 53 -11.32 0.32 17.84
CA ILE A 53 -11.90 1.37 16.99
C ILE A 53 -10.83 2.07 16.13
N ASN A 54 -9.61 2.26 16.64
CA ASN A 54 -8.50 2.81 15.86
C ASN A 54 -8.06 1.86 14.75
N ALA A 55 -8.11 0.55 15.00
CA ALA A 55 -7.83 -0.43 13.95
C ALA A 55 -8.82 -0.31 12.80
N ARG A 56 -10.13 -0.16 13.09
CA ARG A 56 -11.15 0.07 12.08
C ARG A 56 -10.98 1.42 11.37
N LEU A 57 -10.62 2.47 12.10
CA LEU A 57 -10.36 3.79 11.51
C LEU A 57 -9.20 3.72 10.51
N ILE A 58 -8.10 3.08 10.88
CA ILE A 58 -6.98 2.81 9.96
C ILE A 58 -7.44 1.92 8.81
N GLY A 59 -8.33 0.95 9.06
CA GLY A 59 -8.97 0.14 8.02
C GLY A 59 -9.68 0.98 6.97
N VAL A 60 -10.45 1.99 7.38
CA VAL A 60 -11.09 2.96 6.45
C VAL A 60 -10.05 3.78 5.67
N MET A 61 -8.95 4.17 6.30
CA MET A 61 -7.86 4.85 5.59
C MET A 61 -7.23 3.92 4.53
N TYR A 62 -7.01 2.65 4.87
CA TYR A 62 -6.56 1.63 3.92
C TYR A 62 -7.57 1.38 2.79
N SER A 63 -8.88 1.46 3.05
CA SER A 63 -9.88 1.32 1.99
C SER A 63 -9.82 2.48 0.99
N ASN A 64 -9.51 3.69 1.44
CA ASN A 64 -9.31 4.82 0.53
C ASN A 64 -8.11 4.61 -0.38
N ALA A 65 -6.98 4.12 0.18
CA ALA A 65 -5.81 3.76 -0.62
C ALA A 65 -6.14 2.61 -1.59
N LEU A 66 -6.87 1.59 -1.13
CA LEU A 66 -7.31 0.46 -1.96
C LEU A 66 -8.17 0.94 -3.15
N LEU A 67 -9.15 1.80 -2.92
CA LEU A 67 -9.99 2.36 -3.98
C LEU A 67 -9.17 3.18 -4.98
N LEU A 68 -8.29 4.06 -4.48
CA LEU A 68 -7.43 4.89 -5.32
C LEU A 68 -6.53 4.04 -6.23
N VAL A 69 -5.89 3.02 -5.66
CA VAL A 69 -5.02 2.08 -6.39
C VAL A 69 -5.83 1.24 -7.37
N ALA A 70 -7.01 0.75 -6.98
CA ALA A 70 -7.88 -0.01 -7.88
C ALA A 70 -8.31 0.83 -9.09
N PHE A 71 -8.69 2.10 -8.86
CA PHE A 71 -9.03 3.01 -9.95
C PHE A 71 -7.83 3.35 -10.84
N GLY A 72 -6.63 3.44 -10.27
CA GLY A 72 -5.39 3.58 -11.04
C GLY A 72 -5.08 2.35 -11.88
N ALA A 73 -5.24 1.16 -11.29
CA ALA A 73 -4.95 -0.12 -11.94
C ALA A 73 -5.85 -0.38 -13.15
N ILE A 74 -7.10 0.11 -13.17
CA ILE A 74 -7.98 -0.07 -14.34
C ILE A 74 -7.70 0.92 -15.49
N GLN A 75 -6.89 1.96 -15.26
CA GLN A 75 -6.53 2.89 -16.33
C GLN A 75 -5.48 2.27 -17.26
N THR A 76 -5.44 2.76 -18.49
CA THR A 76 -4.48 2.34 -19.51
C THR A 76 -3.60 3.48 -20.02
N ASN A 77 -3.85 4.72 -19.57
CA ASN A 77 -3.18 5.92 -20.05
C ASN A 77 -2.49 6.66 -18.91
N TRP A 78 -1.22 6.99 -19.10
CA TRP A 78 -0.39 7.69 -18.12
C TRP A 78 -1.00 9.01 -17.62
N ALA A 79 -1.62 9.80 -18.50
CA ALA A 79 -2.19 11.10 -18.14
C ALA A 79 -3.29 11.00 -17.07
N ARG A 80 -4.00 9.86 -17.01
CA ARG A 80 -5.04 9.57 -16.02
C ARG A 80 -4.47 9.01 -14.70
N VAL A 81 -3.25 8.50 -14.72
CA VAL A 81 -2.64 7.74 -13.64
C VAL A 81 -1.57 8.55 -12.88
N ARG A 82 -0.90 9.48 -13.56
CA ARG A 82 0.22 10.27 -13.00
C ARG A 82 -0.07 10.92 -11.65
N ILE A 83 -1.27 11.46 -11.45
CA ILE A 83 -1.66 12.09 -10.18
C ILE A 83 -1.75 11.05 -9.06
N ILE A 84 -2.31 9.88 -9.35
CA ILE A 84 -2.39 8.76 -8.40
C ILE A 84 -0.99 8.33 -7.98
N VAL A 85 -0.06 8.20 -8.94
CA VAL A 85 1.34 7.83 -8.66
C VAL A 85 2.02 8.87 -7.77
N VAL A 86 1.85 10.16 -8.05
CA VAL A 86 2.42 11.24 -7.22
C VAL A 86 1.87 11.19 -5.78
N VAL A 87 0.57 11.02 -5.61
CA VAL A 87 -0.04 10.95 -4.27
C VAL A 87 0.45 9.72 -3.49
N ILE A 88 0.56 8.56 -4.15
CA ILE A 88 1.10 7.34 -3.54
C ILE A 88 2.58 7.52 -3.17
N ALA A 89 3.37 8.17 -4.03
CA ALA A 89 4.78 8.45 -3.76
C ALA A 89 4.95 9.36 -2.53
N LEU A 90 4.18 10.46 -2.47
CA LEU A 90 4.18 11.37 -1.32
C LEU A 90 3.78 10.66 -0.03
N PHE A 91 2.70 9.87 -0.07
CA PHE A 91 2.29 9.04 1.07
C PHE A 91 3.41 8.09 1.48
N SER A 92 4.07 7.44 0.52
CA SER A 92 5.17 6.50 0.82
C SER A 92 6.35 7.18 1.52
N ILE A 93 6.74 8.35 1.03
CA ILE A 93 7.80 9.17 1.65
C ILE A 93 7.42 9.52 3.08
N MET A 94 6.22 10.08 3.29
CA MET A 94 5.76 10.48 4.61
C MET A 94 5.62 9.30 5.57
N ALA A 95 5.09 8.16 5.10
CA ALA A 95 4.99 6.94 5.88
C ALA A 95 6.37 6.41 6.29
N THR A 96 7.33 6.40 5.37
CA THR A 96 8.71 6.00 5.64
C THR A 96 9.36 6.89 6.69
N VAL A 97 9.25 8.21 6.52
CA VAL A 97 9.75 9.19 7.50
C VAL A 97 9.10 8.96 8.87
N LEU A 98 7.77 8.87 8.93
CA LEU A 98 7.04 8.65 10.17
C LEU A 98 7.47 7.34 10.86
N THR A 99 7.68 6.26 10.10
CA THR A 99 8.18 4.99 10.62
C THR A 99 9.53 5.15 11.31
N PHE A 100 10.46 5.94 10.75
CA PHE A 100 11.76 6.20 11.39
C PHE A 100 11.69 7.15 12.58
N PHE A 101 10.68 8.02 12.66
CA PHE A 101 10.44 8.83 13.87
C PHE A 101 9.74 8.03 14.98
N PHE A 102 8.96 7.00 14.62
CA PHE A 102 8.15 6.22 15.55
C PHE A 102 8.38 4.71 15.37
N LEU A 103 9.59 4.25 15.69
CA LEU A 103 9.99 2.84 15.53
C LEU A 103 9.41 1.89 16.57
N ASP A 104 9.14 2.36 17.79
CA ASP A 104 8.80 1.48 18.93
C ASP A 104 7.67 0.48 18.63
N PRO A 105 6.56 0.85 17.95
CA PRO A 105 5.50 -0.10 17.63
C PRO A 105 5.93 -1.22 16.67
N TYR A 106 6.89 -0.93 15.78
CA TYR A 106 7.41 -1.88 14.80
C TYR A 106 8.45 -2.82 15.42
N LEU A 107 9.30 -2.30 16.31
CA LEU A 107 10.31 -3.09 17.04
C LEU A 107 9.71 -3.98 18.13
N ALA A 108 8.51 -3.66 18.61
CA ALA A 108 7.74 -4.51 19.52
C ALA A 108 7.22 -5.81 18.86
N HIS A 109 7.43 -5.96 17.56
CA HIS A 109 7.06 -7.12 16.76
C HIS A 109 8.30 -7.82 16.18
N PRO A 110 8.16 -9.07 15.70
CA PRO A 110 9.25 -9.71 14.98
C PRO A 110 9.78 -8.85 13.83
N TRP A 111 11.10 -8.77 13.71
CA TRP A 111 11.80 -7.89 12.77
C TRP A 111 11.33 -8.01 11.31
N TYR A 112 10.84 -9.19 10.90
CA TYR A 112 10.35 -9.42 9.55
C TYR A 112 9.08 -8.62 9.22
N HIS A 113 8.25 -8.24 10.20
CA HIS A 113 7.12 -7.34 9.96
C HIS A 113 7.61 -5.95 9.58
N PHE A 114 8.60 -5.44 10.30
CA PHE A 114 9.23 -4.17 10.01
C PHE A 114 9.95 -4.19 8.65
N ALA A 115 10.69 -5.25 8.34
CA ALA A 115 11.33 -5.41 7.03
C ALA A 115 10.31 -5.48 5.88
N TYR A 116 9.24 -6.25 6.06
CA TYR A 116 8.12 -6.30 5.11
C TYR A 116 7.54 -4.91 4.86
N TRP A 117 7.19 -4.20 5.92
CA TRP A 117 6.67 -2.83 5.85
C TRP A 117 7.61 -1.92 5.07
N LEU A 118 8.87 -1.85 5.50
CA LEU A 118 9.85 -0.94 4.93
C LEU A 118 10.14 -1.27 3.47
N SER A 119 10.20 -2.56 3.10
CA SER A 119 10.37 -2.98 1.70
C SER A 119 9.24 -2.49 0.80
N MET A 120 7.99 -2.53 1.27
CA MET A 120 6.84 -2.05 0.50
C MET A 120 6.95 -0.56 0.19
N TYR A 121 7.37 0.24 1.17
CA TYR A 121 7.53 1.68 0.99
C TYR A 121 8.80 2.06 0.23
N PHE A 122 9.90 1.32 0.37
CA PHE A 122 11.09 1.54 -0.45
C PHE A 122 10.86 1.23 -1.92
N VAL A 123 10.13 0.17 -2.25
CA VAL A 123 9.75 -0.11 -3.65
C VAL A 123 8.98 1.09 -4.21
N LEU A 124 8.04 1.66 -3.46
CA LEU A 124 7.32 2.86 -3.88
C LEU A 124 8.23 4.10 -3.97
N PHE A 125 9.18 4.25 -3.05
CA PHE A 125 10.11 5.37 -3.01
C PHE A 125 11.09 5.37 -4.19
N PHE A 126 11.60 4.21 -4.60
CA PHE A 126 12.55 4.11 -5.71
C PHE A 126 11.87 3.96 -7.06
N VAL A 127 10.73 3.29 -7.12
CA VAL A 127 10.03 3.08 -8.38
C VAL A 127 9.29 4.35 -8.80
N ALA A 128 8.61 5.07 -7.89
CA ALA A 128 7.79 6.23 -8.27
C ALA A 128 8.53 7.42 -8.91
N PRO A 129 9.78 7.76 -8.55
CA PRO A 129 10.55 8.83 -9.21
C PRO A 129 11.13 8.41 -10.57
N CYS A 130 11.20 7.11 -10.85
CA CYS A 130 11.80 6.57 -12.07
C CYS A 130 10.79 6.40 -13.22
N ILE A 131 9.56 6.91 -13.05
CA ILE A 131 8.44 6.73 -14.00
C ILE A 131 7.95 8.06 -14.57
#